data_AF-A0A8C4W959-F1
#
_entry.id   AF-A0A8C4W959-F1
#
_cell.length_a   1.000
_cell.length_b   1.000
_cell.length_c   1.000
_cell.angle_alpha   90.00
_cell.angle_beta   90.00
_cell.angle_gamma   90.00
#
_symmetry.space_group_name_H-M   'P 1'
#
loop_
_entity.id
_entity.type
_entity.pdbx_description
1 polymer ?
#
loop_
_entity_poly.entity_id
_entity_poly.type
_entity_poly.pdbx_seq_one_letter_code
_entity_poly.pdbx_strand_id
1 'polypeptide(L)'
;MNNQKVVATLLQECKQALDVLSRKMSDASEEDKREYQQCKASLPDDLRTLIEEAKEMKWPFVPEKWQYKQAIGPEDKTNLQDMISARLHELLIYLKASIMVKDCATAAAVVFLIDRFLYWVDASSKLLRIAKGLHKLQPATPIAPQVVIRLARISVNSGKLLKAEYILSSLINDNGATGVWLYDKESDRILVQSVCIQIRGQILQKLGMWYEAAELIWASIVGYFKLPQPDKKVSVFFTLNSLTNSTL
;
A
#
# COMPACT_ATOMS: atom_id res chain seq x y z
N MET A 1 -22.53 -8.05 -7.54
CA MET A 1 -22.51 -6.77 -8.29
C MET A 1 -22.75 -5.50 -7.46
N ASN A 2 -23.17 -5.57 -6.18
CA ASN A 2 -23.46 -4.38 -5.36
C ASN A 2 -22.21 -3.76 -4.67
N ASN A 3 -21.27 -4.60 -4.20
CA ASN A 3 -20.14 -4.15 -3.37
C ASN A 3 -19.13 -3.24 -4.08
N GLN A 4 -18.82 -3.45 -5.36
CA GLN A 4 -17.88 -2.60 -6.09
C GLN A 4 -18.41 -1.17 -6.30
N LYS A 5 -19.72 -1.02 -6.54
CA LYS A 5 -20.35 0.30 -6.64
C LYS A 5 -20.32 1.02 -5.31
N VAL A 6 -20.66 0.33 -4.22
CA VAL A 6 -20.60 0.89 -2.86
C VAL A 6 -19.18 1.36 -2.51
N VAL A 7 -18.17 0.53 -2.74
CA VAL A 7 -16.75 0.91 -2.53
C VAL A 7 -16.36 2.13 -3.37
N ALA A 8 -16.76 2.16 -4.63
CA ALA A 8 -16.49 3.31 -5.50
C ALA A 8 -17.16 4.60 -5.00
N THR A 9 -18.39 4.52 -4.51
CA THR A 9 -19.12 5.65 -3.92
C THR A 9 -18.42 6.15 -2.66
N LEU A 10 -18.08 5.28 -1.72
CA LEU A 10 -17.39 5.67 -0.48
C LEU A 10 -16.01 6.29 -0.74
N LEU A 11 -15.24 5.77 -1.69
CA LEU A 11 -13.96 6.37 -2.10
C LEU A 11 -14.16 7.77 -2.71
N GLN A 12 -15.25 7.96 -3.46
CA GLN A 12 -15.60 9.27 -4.03
C GLN A 12 -16.02 10.26 -2.94
N GLU A 13 -16.79 9.82 -1.94
CA GLU A 13 -17.15 10.63 -0.77
C GLU A 13 -15.92 11.04 0.04
N CYS A 14 -14.98 10.12 0.28
CA CYS A 14 -13.71 10.42 0.95
C CYS A 14 -12.94 11.51 0.19
N LYS A 15 -12.93 11.43 -1.15
CA LYS A 15 -12.26 12.43 -1.99
C LYS A 15 -12.94 13.80 -1.90
N GLN A 16 -14.28 13.83 -1.92
CA GLN A 16 -15.06 15.06 -1.77
C GLN A 16 -14.86 15.70 -0.40
N ALA A 17 -14.81 14.91 0.68
CA ALA A 17 -14.49 15.38 2.02
C ALA A 17 -13.13 16.11 2.05
N LEU A 18 -12.10 15.50 1.46
CA LEU A 18 -10.78 16.14 1.33
C LEU A 18 -10.83 17.45 0.52
N ASP A 19 -11.60 17.50 -0.56
CA ASP A 19 -11.73 18.69 -1.39
C ASP A 19 -12.51 19.82 -0.70
N VAL A 20 -13.43 19.49 0.21
CA VAL A 20 -14.12 20.46 1.07
C VAL A 20 -13.15 21.01 2.11
N LEU A 21 -12.43 20.15 2.83
CA LEU A 21 -11.45 20.54 3.85
C LEU A 21 -10.30 21.36 3.26
N SER A 22 -9.88 21.07 2.03
CA SER A 22 -8.85 21.84 1.33
C SER A 22 -9.31 23.26 0.95
N ARG A 23 -10.63 23.48 0.83
CA ARG A 23 -11.21 24.79 0.46
C ARG A 23 -11.65 25.62 1.66
N LYS A 24 -12.08 24.94 2.74
CA LYS A 24 -12.54 25.57 3.98
C LYS A 24 -11.72 25.01 5.13
N MET A 25 -10.92 25.86 5.77
CA MET A 25 -10.35 25.55 7.08
C MET A 25 -11.45 25.67 8.14
N SER A 26 -12.43 24.76 8.12
CA SER A 26 -13.42 24.62 9.19
C SER A 26 -12.97 23.52 10.14
N ASP A 27 -13.25 23.69 11.43
CA ASP A 27 -13.05 22.64 12.41
C ASP A 27 -14.12 21.56 12.27
N ALA A 28 -13.77 20.35 12.72
CA ALA A 28 -14.67 19.21 12.70
C ALA A 28 -15.84 19.45 13.65
N SER A 29 -17.06 19.17 13.21
CA SER A 29 -18.25 19.30 14.04
C SER A 29 -18.26 18.27 15.18
N GLU A 30 -19.03 18.53 16.23
CA GLU A 30 -19.23 17.53 17.30
C GLU A 30 -19.90 16.24 16.78
N GLU A 31 -20.66 16.33 15.70
CA GLU A 31 -21.22 15.17 15.02
C GLU A 31 -20.13 14.34 14.34
N ASP A 32 -19.20 14.98 13.60
CA ASP A 32 -18.06 14.31 12.97
C ASP A 32 -17.18 13.59 14.01
N LYS A 33 -16.95 14.22 15.17
CA LYS A 33 -16.19 13.63 16.27
C LYS A 33 -16.89 12.41 16.87
N ARG A 34 -18.22 12.46 17.05
CA ARG A 34 -19.00 11.32 17.53
C ARG A 34 -18.98 10.17 16.53
N GLU A 35 -19.17 10.46 15.25
CA GLU A 35 -19.13 9.44 14.18
C GLU A 35 -17.74 8.76 14.14
N TYR A 36 -16.65 9.55 14.23
CA TYR A 36 -15.29 9.01 14.31
C TYR A 36 -15.09 8.05 15.48
N GLN A 37 -15.54 8.41 16.69
CA GLN A 37 -15.41 7.54 17.87
C GLN A 37 -16.28 6.27 17.75
N GLN A 38 -17.49 6.39 17.22
CA GLN A 38 -18.37 5.25 16.98
C GLN A 38 -17.75 4.27 15.97
N CYS A 39 -17.22 4.78 14.86
CA CYS A 39 -16.55 3.97 13.86
C CYS A 39 -15.31 3.26 14.45
N LYS A 40 -14.49 3.99 15.21
CA LYS A 40 -13.32 3.42 15.91
C LYS A 40 -13.72 2.30 16.89
N ALA A 41 -14.81 2.50 17.63
CA ALA A 41 -15.31 1.52 18.59
C ALA A 41 -15.85 0.24 17.91
N SER A 42 -16.45 0.38 16.72
CA SER A 42 -16.99 -0.77 15.97
C SER A 42 -15.95 -1.69 15.35
N LEU A 43 -14.71 -1.22 15.17
CA LEU A 43 -13.66 -2.04 14.58
C LEU A 43 -13.19 -3.14 15.54
N PRO A 44 -12.97 -4.37 15.06
CA PRO A 44 -12.36 -5.44 15.85
C PRO A 44 -10.97 -5.06 16.37
N ASP A 45 -10.58 -5.61 17.53
CA ASP A 45 -9.29 -5.32 18.18
C ASP A 45 -8.08 -5.59 17.30
N ASP A 46 -8.09 -6.69 16.55
CA ASP A 46 -7.01 -7.04 15.61
C ASP A 46 -6.82 -5.96 14.54
N LEU A 47 -7.92 -5.39 14.03
CA LEU A 47 -7.88 -4.36 13.00
C LEU A 47 -7.47 -3.01 13.58
N ARG A 48 -7.91 -2.68 14.80
CA ARG A 48 -7.44 -1.51 15.52
C ARG A 48 -5.93 -1.56 15.75
N THR A 49 -5.44 -2.72 16.16
CA THR A 49 -4.01 -2.97 16.37
C THR A 49 -3.26 -2.74 15.07
N LEU A 50 -3.69 -3.36 13.96
CA LEU A 50 -3.04 -3.18 12.65
C LEU A 50 -3.05 -1.73 12.14
N ILE A 51 -4.12 -0.98 12.40
CA ILE A 51 -4.16 0.45 12.06
C ILE A 51 -3.11 1.20 12.86
N GLU A 52 -2.97 0.93 14.16
CA GLU A 52 -1.95 1.59 14.98
C GLU A 52 -0.53 1.20 14.54
N GLU A 53 -0.27 -0.07 14.24
CA GLU A 53 1.02 -0.52 13.71
C GLU A 53 1.36 0.14 12.37
N ALA A 54 0.36 0.32 11.51
CA ALA A 54 0.52 1.04 10.25
C ALA A 54 0.79 2.54 10.46
N LYS A 55 0.17 3.17 11.46
CA LYS A 55 0.44 4.57 11.85
C LYS A 55 1.85 4.74 12.42
N GLU A 56 2.31 3.78 13.19
CA GLU A 56 3.67 3.71 13.76
C GLU A 56 4.74 3.37 12.71
N MET A 57 4.35 3.15 11.45
CA MET A 57 5.26 2.83 10.34
C MET A 57 6.08 1.54 10.57
N LYS A 58 5.52 0.57 11.30
CA LYS A 58 6.24 -0.67 11.69
C LYS A 58 6.79 -1.48 10.53
N TRP A 59 6.21 -1.33 9.34
CA TRP A 59 6.60 -2.08 8.14
C TRP A 59 6.25 -1.29 6.86
N PRO A 60 7.08 -1.34 5.81
CA PRO A 60 6.82 -0.64 4.55
C PRO A 60 5.77 -1.31 3.67
N PHE A 61 5.42 -2.57 3.95
CA PHE A 61 4.38 -3.37 3.29
C PHE A 61 3.59 -4.15 4.33
N VAL A 62 2.26 -4.26 4.15
CA VAL A 62 1.39 -5.02 5.05
C VAL A 62 1.82 -6.50 5.03
N PRO A 63 2.38 -7.03 6.13
CA PRO A 63 2.91 -8.38 6.13
C PRO A 63 1.78 -9.40 6.23
N GLU A 64 1.92 -10.53 5.55
CA GLU A 64 1.09 -11.71 5.89
C GLU A 64 1.65 -12.41 7.12
N LYS A 65 0.79 -13.04 7.92
CA LYS A 65 1.19 -13.81 9.12
C LYS A 65 2.23 -14.90 8.82
N TRP A 66 2.16 -15.50 7.63
CA TRP A 66 3.08 -16.54 7.16
C TRP A 66 4.33 -16.02 6.44
N GLN A 67 4.39 -14.73 6.08
CA GLN A 67 5.36 -14.20 5.10
C GLN A 67 6.83 -14.40 5.52
N TYR A 68 7.10 -14.31 6.82
CA TYR A 68 8.45 -14.38 7.37
C TYR A 68 8.68 -15.57 8.34
N LYS A 69 7.63 -16.32 8.69
CA LYS A 69 7.74 -17.47 9.61
C LYS A 69 8.34 -18.70 8.94
N GLN A 70 9.31 -19.36 9.60
CA GLN A 70 9.88 -20.61 9.11
C GLN A 70 8.94 -21.81 9.30
N ALA A 71 8.37 -21.98 10.49
CA ALA A 71 7.36 -22.98 10.79
C ALA A 71 5.96 -22.33 10.76
N ILE A 72 5.11 -22.75 9.82
CA ILE A 72 3.77 -22.20 9.60
C ILE A 72 2.77 -23.05 10.40
N GLY A 73 2.13 -22.45 11.41
CA GLY A 73 1.03 -23.08 12.14
C GLY A 73 -0.32 -22.96 11.41
N PRO A 74 -1.37 -23.67 11.85
CA PRO A 74 -2.72 -23.51 11.30
C PRO A 74 -3.26 -22.08 11.44
N GLU A 75 -2.95 -21.40 12.55
CA GLU A 75 -3.30 -19.99 12.81
C GLU A 75 -2.71 -19.02 11.77
N ASP A 76 -1.53 -19.34 11.23
CA ASP A 76 -0.76 -18.52 10.29
C ASP A 76 -1.27 -18.61 8.84
N LYS A 77 -2.17 -19.57 8.57
CA LYS A 77 -2.83 -19.71 7.26
C LYS A 77 -3.97 -18.71 7.05
N THR A 78 -4.40 -18.02 8.11
CA THR A 78 -5.41 -16.96 8.00
C THR A 78 -4.80 -15.78 7.24
N ASN A 79 -5.30 -15.55 6.01
CA ASN A 79 -4.82 -14.49 5.14
C ASN A 79 -5.31 -13.15 5.68
N LEU A 80 -4.38 -12.24 5.98
CA LEU A 80 -4.71 -10.92 6.49
C LEU A 80 -5.61 -10.16 5.50
N GLN A 81 -5.42 -10.44 4.21
CA GLN A 81 -6.24 -9.90 3.15
C GLN A 81 -7.71 -10.30 3.27
N ASP A 82 -8.04 -11.52 3.73
CA ASP A 82 -9.42 -11.97 3.84
C ASP A 82 -10.15 -11.23 4.96
N MET A 83 -9.45 -11.01 6.08
CA MET A 83 -9.95 -10.20 7.19
C MET A 83 -10.20 -8.74 6.77
N ILE A 84 -9.25 -8.11 6.07
CA ILE A 84 -9.39 -6.74 5.55
C ILE A 84 -10.53 -6.67 4.53
N SER A 85 -10.66 -7.68 3.66
CA SER A 85 -11.72 -7.75 2.64
C SER A 85 -13.11 -7.84 3.27
N ALA A 86 -13.26 -8.65 4.32
CA ALA A 86 -14.52 -8.83 5.03
C ALA A 86 -15.00 -7.54 5.72
N ARG A 87 -14.07 -6.66 6.11
CA ARG A 87 -14.35 -5.41 6.84
C ARG A 87 -14.10 -4.14 6.02
N LEU A 88 -13.96 -4.27 4.71
CA LEU A 88 -13.64 -3.15 3.82
C LEU A 88 -14.63 -1.99 3.93
N HIS A 89 -15.93 -2.30 4.03
CA HIS A 89 -16.96 -1.28 4.15
C HIS A 89 -16.78 -0.44 5.43
N GLU A 90 -16.57 -1.10 6.56
CA GLU A 90 -16.32 -0.46 7.86
C GLU A 90 -15.02 0.38 7.83
N LEU A 91 -13.97 -0.14 7.19
CA LEU A 91 -12.70 0.59 6.99
C LEU A 91 -12.89 1.85 6.12
N LEU A 92 -13.70 1.81 5.07
CA LEU A 92 -13.96 2.97 4.22
C LEU A 92 -14.81 4.04 4.93
N ILE A 93 -15.78 3.62 5.75
CA ILE A 93 -16.50 4.55 6.63
C ILE A 93 -15.53 5.18 7.63
N TYR A 94 -14.68 4.37 8.27
CA TYR A 94 -13.70 4.87 9.23
C TYR A 94 -12.67 5.80 8.58
N LEU A 95 -12.26 5.53 7.33
CA LEU A 95 -11.41 6.42 6.53
C LEU A 95 -12.08 7.79 6.34
N LYS A 96 -13.35 7.81 5.94
CA LYS A 96 -14.12 9.05 5.78
C LYS A 96 -14.21 9.82 7.10
N ALA A 97 -14.58 9.15 8.19
CA ALA A 97 -14.68 9.77 9.51
C ALA A 97 -13.32 10.34 9.97
N SER A 98 -12.22 9.62 9.73
CA SER A 98 -10.85 10.08 10.03
C SER A 98 -10.47 11.33 9.23
N ILE A 99 -10.84 11.39 7.94
CA ILE A 99 -10.66 12.58 7.11
C ILE A 99 -11.44 13.77 7.68
N MET A 100 -12.71 13.57 8.05
CA MET A 100 -13.59 14.64 8.55
C MET A 100 -13.04 15.27 9.84
N VAL A 101 -12.43 14.48 10.72
CA VAL A 101 -11.76 14.99 11.95
C VAL A 101 -10.31 15.42 11.73
N LYS A 102 -9.83 15.45 10.48
CA LYS A 102 -8.46 15.80 10.07
C LYS A 102 -7.36 14.90 10.67
N ASP A 103 -7.70 13.67 11.07
CA ASP A 103 -6.73 12.66 11.50
C ASP A 103 -6.09 12.00 10.26
N CYS A 104 -5.18 12.75 9.62
CA CYS A 104 -4.54 12.33 8.38
C CYS A 104 -3.64 11.11 8.57
N ALA A 105 -3.07 10.92 9.77
CA ALA A 105 -2.25 9.75 10.10
C ALA A 105 -3.08 8.46 10.09
N THR A 106 -4.22 8.45 10.79
CA THR A 106 -5.14 7.30 10.77
C THR A 106 -5.70 7.08 9.37
N ALA A 107 -6.09 8.14 8.66
CA ALA A 107 -6.56 8.02 7.28
C ALA A 107 -5.50 7.41 6.35
N ALA A 108 -4.23 7.81 6.47
CA ALA A 108 -3.13 7.24 5.69
C ALA A 108 -2.86 5.76 6.03
N ALA A 109 -2.94 5.39 7.30
CA ALA A 109 -2.81 4.00 7.74
C ALA A 109 -3.95 3.11 7.20
N VAL A 110 -5.19 3.61 7.21
CA VAL A 110 -6.32 2.88 6.60
C VAL A 110 -6.11 2.74 5.08
N VAL A 111 -5.69 3.81 4.40
CA VAL A 111 -5.32 3.77 2.96
C VAL A 111 -4.25 2.70 2.70
N PHE A 112 -3.24 2.61 3.57
CA PHE A 112 -2.17 1.62 3.46
C PHE A 112 -2.70 0.18 3.58
N LEU A 113 -3.55 -0.09 4.57
CA LEU A 113 -4.12 -1.43 4.79
C LEU A 113 -5.00 -1.89 3.61
N ILE A 114 -5.85 -1.01 3.07
CA ILE A 114 -6.78 -1.37 2.00
C ILE A 114 -6.16 -1.32 0.59
N ASP A 115 -4.94 -0.78 0.44
CA ASP A 115 -4.28 -0.61 -0.86
C ASP A 115 -4.25 -1.88 -1.70
N ARG A 116 -3.82 -2.98 -1.08
CA ARG A 116 -3.64 -4.23 -1.80
C ARG A 116 -4.96 -4.84 -2.26
N PHE A 117 -6.01 -4.75 -1.44
CA PHE A 117 -7.34 -5.18 -1.85
C PHE A 117 -7.85 -4.31 -3.01
N LEU A 118 -7.75 -2.99 -2.88
CA LEU A 118 -8.23 -2.05 -3.90
C LEU A 118 -7.47 -2.15 -5.22
N TYR A 119 -6.24 -2.65 -5.22
CA TYR A 119 -5.54 -3.01 -6.45
C TYR A 119 -6.16 -4.19 -7.17
N TRP A 120 -6.58 -5.21 -6.42
CA TRP A 120 -7.16 -6.42 -6.99
C TRP A 120 -8.53 -6.15 -7.65
N VAL A 121 -9.28 -5.17 -7.13
CA VAL A 121 -10.58 -4.75 -7.66
C VAL A 121 -10.52 -3.51 -8.58
N ASP A 122 -9.33 -3.16 -9.09
CA ASP A 122 -9.09 -2.03 -10.00
C ASP A 122 -9.60 -0.66 -9.49
N ALA A 123 -9.50 -0.43 -8.19
CA ALA A 123 -9.93 0.80 -7.52
C ALA A 123 -8.76 1.67 -7.02
N SER A 124 -7.50 1.24 -7.23
CA SER A 124 -6.33 1.96 -6.72
C SER A 124 -6.19 3.39 -7.26
N SER A 125 -6.67 3.68 -8.48
CA SER A 125 -6.61 5.04 -9.03
C SER A 125 -7.40 6.06 -8.18
N LYS A 126 -8.54 5.64 -7.61
CA LYS A 126 -9.35 6.45 -6.69
C LYS A 126 -8.65 6.56 -5.33
N LEU A 127 -8.13 5.46 -4.80
CA LEU A 127 -7.38 5.45 -3.54
C LEU A 127 -6.18 6.39 -3.57
N LEU A 128 -5.39 6.37 -4.65
CA LEU A 128 -4.22 7.25 -4.78
C LEU A 128 -4.59 8.73 -4.87
N ARG A 129 -5.80 9.08 -5.33
CA ARG A 129 -6.30 10.46 -5.27
C ARG A 129 -6.60 10.89 -3.85
N ILE A 130 -7.06 9.97 -3.00
CA ILE A 130 -7.25 10.20 -1.55
C ILE A 130 -5.88 10.39 -0.89
N ALA A 131 -4.93 9.48 -1.11
CA ALA A 131 -3.56 9.59 -0.58
C ALA A 131 -2.90 10.93 -0.97
N LYS A 132 -3.04 11.36 -2.24
CA LYS A 132 -2.58 12.67 -2.71
C LYS A 132 -3.30 13.83 -2.01
N GLY A 133 -4.59 13.69 -1.72
CA GLY A 133 -5.36 14.70 -0.98
C GLY A 133 -4.91 14.82 0.47
N LEU A 134 -4.67 13.70 1.15
CA LEU A 134 -4.12 13.67 2.51
C LEU A 134 -2.76 14.38 2.58
N HIS A 135 -1.84 14.05 1.67
CA HIS A 135 -0.54 14.71 1.60
C HIS A 135 -0.65 16.22 1.32
N LYS A 136 -1.63 16.66 0.52
CA LYS A 136 -1.88 18.09 0.30
C LYS A 136 -2.45 18.80 1.53
N LEU A 137 -3.32 18.13 2.27
CA LEU A 137 -3.95 18.67 3.47
C LEU A 137 -2.92 18.81 4.60
N GLN A 138 -2.08 17.79 4.78
CA GLN A 138 -1.03 17.77 5.78
C GLN A 138 0.22 17.09 5.20
N PRO A 139 1.21 17.87 4.69
CA PRO A 139 2.42 17.33 4.06
C PRO A 139 3.26 16.43 4.97
N ALA A 140 3.16 16.61 6.28
CA ALA A 140 3.79 15.77 7.30
C ALA A 140 3.10 14.41 7.51
N THR A 141 2.05 14.08 6.75
CA THR A 141 1.41 12.77 6.83
C THR A 141 2.29 11.71 6.15
N PRO A 142 2.74 10.67 6.86
CA PRO A 142 3.53 9.60 6.27
C PRO A 142 2.66 8.77 5.30
N ILE A 143 3.18 8.54 4.09
CA ILE A 143 2.54 7.67 3.08
C ILE A 143 3.46 6.46 2.88
N ALA A 144 2.89 5.27 3.06
CA ALA A 144 3.66 4.03 3.00
C ALA A 144 4.31 3.80 1.62
N PRO A 145 5.56 3.27 1.57
CA PRO A 145 6.23 2.89 0.33
C PRO A 145 5.37 1.98 -0.56
N GLN A 146 4.59 1.06 0.01
CA GLN A 146 3.62 0.24 -0.74
C GLN A 146 2.68 1.07 -1.61
N VAL A 147 2.15 2.18 -1.08
CA VAL A 147 1.20 3.06 -1.78
C VAL A 147 1.91 3.88 -2.86
N VAL A 148 3.17 4.28 -2.62
CA VAL A 148 4.01 4.94 -3.63
C VAL A 148 4.32 3.98 -4.78
N ILE A 149 4.69 2.74 -4.47
CA ILE A 149 4.93 1.67 -5.44
C ILE A 149 3.64 1.34 -6.21
N ARG A 150 2.46 1.43 -5.57
CA ARG A 150 1.17 1.27 -6.25
C ARG A 150 1.01 2.30 -7.38
N LEU A 151 1.41 3.55 -7.16
CA LEU A 151 1.38 4.58 -8.20
C LEU A 151 2.29 4.23 -9.39
N ALA A 152 3.45 3.63 -9.13
CA ALA A 152 4.32 3.11 -10.20
C ALA A 152 3.61 2.01 -10.99
N ARG A 153 3.04 0.99 -10.32
CA ARG A 153 2.32 -0.12 -10.99
C ARG A 153 1.16 0.35 -11.88
N ILE A 154 0.34 1.30 -11.42
CA ILE A 154 -0.75 1.85 -12.24
C ILE A 154 -0.19 2.68 -13.41
N SER A 155 0.92 3.39 -13.21
CA SER A 155 1.59 4.13 -14.28
C SER A 155 2.09 3.17 -15.37
N VAL A 156 2.66 2.02 -15.00
CA VAL A 156 3.00 0.95 -15.95
C VAL A 156 1.77 0.44 -16.70
N ASN A 157 0.69 0.11 -15.99
CA ASN A 157 -0.53 -0.43 -16.61
C ASN A 157 -1.21 0.56 -17.56
N SER A 158 -0.99 1.87 -17.37
CA SER A 158 -1.51 2.93 -18.26
C SER A 158 -0.52 3.38 -19.33
N GLY A 159 0.59 2.65 -19.53
CA GLY A 159 1.62 2.95 -20.53
C GLY A 159 2.54 4.13 -20.18
N LYS A 160 2.42 4.71 -18.97
CA LYS A 160 3.24 5.82 -18.49
C LYS A 160 4.55 5.32 -17.90
N LEU A 161 5.37 4.68 -18.73
CA LEU A 161 6.59 3.98 -18.31
C LEU A 161 7.62 4.92 -17.68
N LEU A 162 7.89 6.07 -18.30
CA LEU A 162 8.84 7.05 -17.75
C LEU A 162 8.44 7.54 -16.36
N LYS A 163 7.13 7.72 -16.12
CA LYS A 163 6.62 8.11 -14.81
C LYS A 163 6.81 6.99 -13.77
N ALA A 164 6.53 5.74 -14.15
CA ALA A 164 6.77 4.61 -13.27
C ALA A 164 8.27 4.51 -12.95
N GLU A 165 9.12 4.63 -13.95
CA GLU A 165 10.57 4.54 -13.83
C GLU A 165 11.16 5.63 -12.94
N TYR A 166 10.65 6.87 -13.02
CA TYR A 166 11.06 7.95 -12.11
C TYR A 166 10.77 7.62 -10.64
N ILE A 167 9.57 7.09 -10.36
CA ILE A 167 9.17 6.71 -9.00
C ILE A 167 10.06 5.57 -8.48
N LEU A 168 10.27 4.54 -9.29
CA LEU A 168 11.08 3.38 -8.92
C LEU A 168 12.55 3.76 -8.76
N SER A 169 13.08 4.62 -9.63
CA SER A 169 14.45 5.12 -9.56
C SER A 169 14.73 5.90 -8.29
N SER A 170 13.84 6.82 -7.90
CA SER A 170 14.00 7.55 -6.65
C SER A 170 14.03 6.59 -5.45
N LEU A 171 13.08 5.66 -5.37
CA LEU A 171 13.08 4.67 -4.28
C LEU A 171 14.33 3.78 -4.28
N ILE A 172 14.88 3.43 -5.44
CA ILE A 172 16.09 2.61 -5.53
C ILE A 172 17.33 3.42 -5.13
N ASN A 173 17.49 4.63 -5.66
CA ASN A 173 18.68 5.44 -5.48
C ASN A 173 18.75 6.11 -4.10
N ASP A 174 17.58 6.38 -3.49
CA ASP A 174 17.48 7.05 -2.20
C ASP A 174 17.29 6.07 -1.03
N ASN A 175 17.76 4.82 -1.16
CA ASN A 175 17.66 3.77 -0.12
C ASN A 175 16.23 3.59 0.43
N GLY A 176 15.26 3.51 -0.48
CA GLY A 176 13.84 3.37 -0.18
C GLY A 176 13.17 4.63 0.38
N ALA A 177 13.90 5.72 0.64
CA ALA A 177 13.35 6.90 1.29
C ALA A 177 12.18 7.50 0.49
N THR A 178 11.09 7.84 1.20
CA THR A 178 9.93 8.46 0.58
C THR A 178 9.18 9.35 1.57
N GLY A 179 8.99 10.63 1.20
CA GLY A 179 8.32 11.62 2.04
C GLY A 179 8.91 11.66 3.45
N VAL A 180 8.04 11.53 4.45
CA VAL A 180 8.38 11.50 5.89
C VAL A 180 8.28 10.09 6.48
N TRP A 181 8.27 9.05 5.64
CA TRP A 181 8.21 7.67 6.11
C TRP A 181 9.52 7.28 6.82
N LEU A 182 9.41 6.77 8.04
CA LEU A 182 10.54 6.30 8.83
C LEU A 182 10.58 4.77 8.81
N TYR A 183 11.79 4.24 8.65
CA TYR A 183 12.04 2.81 8.68
C TYR A 183 12.60 2.43 10.04
N ASP A 184 11.98 1.44 10.70
CA ASP A 184 12.49 0.86 11.95
C ASP A 184 13.80 0.08 11.72
N LYS A 185 13.90 -0.60 10.56
CA LYS A 185 15.02 -1.47 10.21
C LYS A 185 15.60 -1.15 8.84
N GLU A 186 16.91 -1.26 8.72
CA GLU A 186 17.59 -1.13 7.42
C GLU A 186 17.15 -2.20 6.43
N SER A 187 16.80 -3.40 6.91
CA SER A 187 16.28 -4.48 6.06
C SER A 187 15.00 -4.10 5.32
N ASP A 188 14.17 -3.22 5.88
CA ASP A 188 12.92 -2.79 5.25
C ASP A 188 13.19 -1.86 4.06
N ARG A 189 14.30 -1.11 4.08
CA ARG A 189 14.76 -0.34 2.92
C ARG A 189 15.20 -1.26 1.80
N ILE A 190 15.98 -2.30 2.14
CA ILE A 190 16.41 -3.33 1.18
C ILE A 190 15.17 -4.03 0.58
N LEU A 191 14.15 -4.32 1.39
CA LEU A 191 12.90 -4.90 0.91
C LEU A 191 12.21 -3.99 -0.11
N VAL A 192 12.08 -2.69 0.19
CA VAL A 192 11.49 -1.70 -0.73
C VAL A 192 12.28 -1.61 -2.04
N GLN A 193 13.61 -1.52 -1.98
CA GLN A 193 14.46 -1.51 -3.17
C GLN A 193 14.30 -2.79 -4.00
N SER A 194 14.26 -3.95 -3.35
CA SER A 194 14.08 -5.26 -4.01
C SER A 194 12.76 -5.31 -4.78
N VAL A 195 11.66 -4.84 -4.17
CA VAL A 195 10.36 -4.73 -4.84
C VAL A 195 10.41 -3.77 -6.02
N CYS A 196 11.09 -2.63 -5.89
CA CYS A 196 11.23 -1.66 -6.98
C CYS A 196 12.03 -2.23 -8.15
N ILE A 197 13.15 -2.91 -7.89
CA ILE A 197 13.98 -3.58 -8.89
C ILE A 197 13.17 -4.66 -9.61
N GLN A 198 12.40 -5.45 -8.88
CA GLN A 198 11.53 -6.46 -9.49
C GLN A 198 10.51 -5.84 -10.45
N ILE A 199 9.86 -4.73 -10.06
CA ILE A 199 8.91 -4.04 -10.94
C ILE A 199 9.61 -3.47 -12.17
N ARG A 200 10.83 -2.96 -12.03
CA ARG A 200 11.63 -2.50 -13.17
C ARG A 200 11.93 -3.67 -14.13
N GLY A 201 12.28 -4.84 -13.62
CA GLY A 201 12.40 -6.06 -14.41
C GLY A 201 11.09 -6.41 -15.16
N GLN A 202 9.94 -6.29 -14.50
CA GLN A 202 8.62 -6.49 -15.14
C GLN A 202 8.33 -5.46 -16.24
N ILE A 203 8.82 -4.22 -16.11
CA ILE A 203 8.71 -3.19 -17.15
C ILE A 203 9.56 -3.58 -18.36
N LEU A 204 10.82 -3.97 -18.15
CA LEU A 204 11.71 -4.41 -19.22
C LEU A 204 11.19 -5.65 -19.95
N GLN A 205 10.59 -6.60 -19.20
CA GLN A 205 9.92 -7.77 -19.76
C GLN A 205 8.79 -7.36 -20.72
N LYS A 206 7.95 -6.39 -20.32
CA LYS A 206 6.88 -5.85 -21.18
C LYS A 206 7.40 -5.13 -22.43
N LEU A 207 8.64 -4.65 -22.40
CA LEU A 207 9.31 -3.99 -23.53
C LEU A 207 10.05 -4.98 -24.44
N GLY A 208 10.10 -6.27 -24.11
CA GLY A 208 10.83 -7.29 -24.86
C GLY A 208 12.35 -7.28 -24.59
N MET A 209 12.81 -6.57 -23.57
CA MET A 209 14.21 -6.56 -23.13
C MET A 209 14.46 -7.71 -22.15
N TRP A 210 14.39 -8.95 -22.67
CA TRP A 210 14.32 -10.16 -21.86
C TRP A 210 15.57 -10.41 -21.01
N TYR A 211 16.75 -10.12 -21.54
CA TYR A 211 18.01 -10.34 -20.84
C TYR A 211 18.15 -9.38 -19.66
N GLU A 212 17.97 -8.09 -19.89
CA GLU A 212 18.03 -7.05 -18.85
C GLU A 212 16.90 -7.22 -17.83
N ALA A 213 15.71 -7.66 -18.28
CA ALA A 213 14.64 -8.03 -17.38
C ALA A 213 15.06 -9.17 -16.45
N ALA A 214 15.67 -10.24 -16.97
CA ALA A 214 16.14 -11.36 -16.17
C ALA A 214 17.23 -10.94 -15.17
N GLU A 215 18.17 -10.07 -15.56
CA GLU A 215 19.19 -9.54 -14.66
C GLU A 215 18.58 -8.75 -13.49
N LEU A 216 17.60 -7.87 -13.77
CA LEU A 216 16.91 -7.13 -12.71
C LEU A 216 16.08 -8.05 -11.81
N ILE A 217 15.38 -9.01 -12.39
CA ILE A 217 14.63 -10.00 -11.63
C ILE A 217 15.57 -10.78 -10.71
N TRP A 218 16.73 -11.23 -11.20
CA TRP A 218 17.77 -11.87 -10.39
C TRP A 218 18.28 -10.95 -9.27
N ALA A 219 18.58 -9.69 -9.57
CA ALA A 219 19.02 -8.72 -8.57
C ALA A 219 17.96 -8.53 -7.45
N SER A 220 16.67 -8.55 -7.79
CA SER A 220 15.60 -8.50 -6.79
C SER A 220 15.58 -9.74 -5.88
N ILE A 221 15.84 -10.94 -6.45
CA ILE A 221 15.94 -12.19 -5.68
C ILE A 221 17.08 -12.10 -4.68
N VAL A 222 18.27 -11.68 -5.12
CA VAL A 222 19.43 -11.48 -4.24
C VAL A 222 19.08 -10.51 -3.11
N GLY A 223 18.33 -9.44 -3.40
CA GLY A 223 17.83 -8.51 -2.38
C GLY A 223 16.90 -9.16 -1.35
N TYR A 224 15.93 -9.97 -1.78
CA TYR A 224 15.04 -10.71 -0.87
C TYR A 224 15.79 -11.71 0.03
N PHE A 225 16.86 -12.33 -0.47
CA PHE A 225 17.69 -13.24 0.33
C PHE A 225 18.61 -12.54 1.33
N LYS A 226 18.83 -11.22 1.20
CA LYS A 226 19.58 -10.41 2.19
C LYS A 226 18.74 -10.03 3.42
N LEU A 227 17.43 -10.27 3.40
CA LEU A 227 16.56 -9.94 4.53
C LEU A 227 16.82 -10.90 5.70
N PRO A 228 16.76 -10.44 6.97
CA PRO A 228 16.95 -11.29 8.15
C PRO A 228 16.01 -12.51 8.16
N GLN A 229 14.79 -12.33 7.64
CA GLN A 229 13.87 -13.40 7.32
C GLN A 229 13.51 -13.24 5.83
N PRO A 230 13.88 -14.19 4.95
CA PRO A 230 13.61 -14.07 3.53
C PRO A 230 12.12 -13.90 3.26
N ASP A 231 11.77 -12.94 2.40
CA ASP A 231 10.38 -12.73 1.99
C ASP A 231 9.90 -13.89 1.13
N LYS A 232 9.16 -14.84 1.71
CA LYS A 232 8.65 -16.02 1.02
C LYS A 232 7.58 -15.70 -0.02
N LYS A 233 6.82 -14.63 0.20
CA LYS A 233 5.70 -14.22 -0.66
C LYS A 233 6.23 -13.80 -2.03
N VAL A 234 7.29 -13.00 -2.03
CA VAL A 234 7.83 -12.42 -3.25
C VAL A 234 8.97 -13.25 -3.84
N SER A 235 9.84 -13.85 -3.02
CA SER A 235 10.96 -14.66 -3.53
C SER A 235 10.52 -15.92 -4.29
N VAL A 236 9.47 -16.62 -3.83
CA VAL A 236 9.08 -17.91 -4.43
C VAL A 236 7.95 -17.76 -5.45
N PHE A 237 6.88 -17.01 -5.15
CA PHE A 237 5.64 -17.14 -5.92
C PHE A 237 5.52 -16.19 -7.12
N PHE A 238 5.96 -14.94 -6.99
CA PHE A 238 5.82 -13.94 -8.07
C PHE A 238 7.03 -13.87 -8.98
N THR A 239 8.22 -14.10 -8.43
CA THR A 239 9.48 -13.87 -9.14
C THR A 239 9.84 -15.06 -10.03
N LEU A 240 9.66 -16.30 -9.54
CA LEU A 240 9.83 -17.51 -10.34
C LEU A 240 8.83 -17.57 -11.50
N ASN A 241 7.56 -17.22 -11.27
CA ASN A 241 6.56 -17.12 -12.35
C ASN A 241 6.91 -16.06 -13.40
N SER A 242 7.60 -14.97 -13.01
CA SER A 242 8.04 -13.94 -13.98
C SER A 242 9.20 -14.45 -14.83
N LEU A 243 10.12 -15.25 -14.25
CA LEU A 243 11.22 -15.89 -14.97
C LEU A 243 10.74 -17.01 -15.91
N THR A 244 9.79 -17.84 -15.49
CA THR A 244 9.24 -18.93 -16.34
C THR A 244 8.46 -18.41 -17.54
N ASN A 245 7.85 -17.24 -17.42
CA ASN A 245 7.18 -16.57 -18.54
C ASN A 245 8.16 -15.87 -19.50
N SER A 246 9.46 -15.86 -19.20
CA SER A 246 10.52 -15.31 -20.05
C SER A 246 11.19 -16.37 -20.95
N THR A 247 10.79 -17.64 -20.82
CA THR A 247 11.36 -18.80 -21.53
C THR A 247 10.44 -19.38 -22.61
N LEU A 248 9.59 -18.56 -23.23
CA LEU A 248 8.79 -18.92 -24.42
C LEU A 248 9.06 -17.97 -25.57
#